data_AF-A0A7Y4X0A7-F1
#
_entry.id   AF-A0A7Y4X0A7-F1
#
_cell.length_a   1.000
_cell.length_b   1.000
_cell.length_c   1.000
_cell.angle_alpha   90.00
_cell.angle_beta   90.00
_cell.angle_gamma   90.00
#
_symmetry.space_group_name_H-M   'P 1'
#
loop_
_entity.id
_entity.type
_entity.pdbx_description
1 polymer ?
#
loop_
_entity_poly.entity_id
_entity_poly.type
_entity_poly.pdbx_seq_one_letter_code
_entity_poly.pdbx_strand_id
1 'polypeptide(L)'
;MQRIGIFQIQDQFTITGRGLVVLGQLLEGVVKNGATLKFEFEGENILMQIISVEFADNVSEKKSWVGLVVANKNEREKNYMQDKKIKEQVAEIFE
;
A
#
# COMPACT_ATOMS: atom_id res chain seq x y z
N MET A 1 12.64 10.73 9.06
CA MET A 1 11.34 10.36 8.48
C MET A 1 10.29 11.30 9.03
N GLN A 2 9.72 12.13 8.17
CA GLN A 2 8.59 13.00 8.48
C GLN A 2 7.32 12.36 7.91
N ARG A 3 6.22 12.36 8.68
CA ARG A 3 4.93 11.88 8.19
C ARG A 3 4.38 12.88 7.17
N ILE A 4 4.02 12.40 5.98
CA ILE A 4 3.51 13.22 4.87
C ILE A 4 2.07 12.86 4.47
N GLY A 5 1.52 11.74 4.95
CA GLY A 5 0.14 11.36 4.65
C GLY A 5 -0.40 10.21 5.49
N ILE A 6 -1.71 9.98 5.36
CA ILE A 6 -2.48 8.91 5.97
C ILE A 6 -3.26 8.17 4.88
N PHE A 7 -3.17 6.85 4.86
CA PHE A 7 -3.75 6.00 3.83
C PHE A 7 -4.62 4.91 4.44
N GLN A 8 -5.87 4.80 4.03
CA GLN A 8 -6.74 3.69 4.41
C GLN A 8 -6.50 2.51 3.49
N ILE A 9 -5.84 1.46 3.99
CA ILE A 9 -5.72 0.18 3.30
C ILE A 9 -7.08 -0.52 3.35
N GLN A 10 -7.57 -0.98 2.20
CA GLN A 10 -8.84 -1.69 2.06
C GLN A 10 -8.64 -3.12 1.57
N ASP A 11 -7.69 -3.33 0.66
CA ASP A 11 -7.37 -4.66 0.15
C ASP A 11 -5.93 -4.74 -0.34
N GLN A 12 -5.53 -5.94 -0.74
CA GLN A 12 -4.26 -6.20 -1.41
C GLN A 12 -4.43 -7.18 -2.55
N PHE A 13 -3.52 -7.11 -3.52
CA PHE A 13 -3.36 -8.14 -4.54
C PHE A 13 -1.95 -8.10 -5.11
N THR A 14 -1.54 -9.16 -5.81
CA THR A 14 -0.27 -9.18 -6.53
C THR A 14 -0.50 -9.05 -8.02
N ILE A 15 0.31 -8.23 -8.69
CA ILE A 15 0.41 -8.22 -10.15
C ILE A 15 1.69 -8.96 -10.55
N THR A 16 1.56 -9.97 -11.40
CA THR A 16 2.70 -10.73 -11.94
C THR A 16 3.72 -9.77 -12.57
N GLY A 17 4.97 -9.85 -12.10
CA GLY A 17 6.07 -9.00 -12.58
C GLY A 17 6.09 -7.56 -12.04
N ARG A 18 5.09 -7.11 -11.26
CA ARG A 18 5.09 -5.77 -10.64
C ARG A 18 5.11 -5.79 -9.11
N GLY A 19 4.69 -6.88 -8.48
CA GLY A 19 4.77 -7.08 -7.03
C GLY A 19 3.43 -6.91 -6.31
N LEU A 20 3.50 -6.65 -5.01
CA LEU A 20 2.35 -6.45 -4.13
C LEU A 20 1.76 -5.06 -4.36
N VAL A 21 0.44 -5.00 -4.49
CA VAL A 21 -0.35 -3.78 -4.57
C VAL A 21 -1.19 -3.68 -3.32
N VAL A 22 -1.07 -2.57 -2.62
CA VAL A 22 -1.94 -2.19 -1.50
C VAL A 22 -2.99 -1.22 -2.04
N LEU A 23 -4.26 -1.63 -2.00
CA LEU A 23 -5.38 -0.87 -2.53
C LEU A 23 -6.07 -0.09 -1.40
N GLY A 24 -6.42 1.16 -1.68
CA GLY A 24 -7.05 1.99 -0.66
C GLY A 24 -7.35 3.41 -1.10
N GLN A 25 -7.44 4.29 -0.10
CA GLN A 25 -7.75 5.71 -0.27
C GLN A 25 -6.82 6.58 0.57
N LEU A 26 -6.39 7.71 0.01
CA LEU A 26 -5.65 8.72 0.76
C LEU A 26 -6.63 9.54 1.61
N LEU A 27 -6.46 9.50 2.93
CA LEU A 27 -7.31 10.24 3.88
C LEU A 27 -6.75 11.64 4.14
N GLU A 28 -5.42 11.78 4.20
CA GLU A 28 -4.73 13.02 4.52
C GLU A 28 -3.40 13.10 3.77
N GLY A 29 -3.00 14.30 3.37
CA GLY A 29 -1.65 14.60 2.91
C GLY A 29 -1.37 14.20 1.47
N VAL A 30 -0.17 13.65 1.23
CA VAL A 30 0.31 13.27 -0.10
C VAL A 30 0.93 11.87 -0.10
N VAL A 31 0.84 11.20 -1.24
CA VAL A 31 1.55 9.94 -1.53
C VAL A 31 2.38 10.10 -2.79
N LYS A 32 3.59 9.55 -2.81
CA LYS A 32 4.49 9.62 -3.95
C LYS A 32 5.44 8.43 -4.01
N ASN A 33 5.97 8.18 -5.20
CA ASN A 33 7.01 7.19 -5.42
C ASN A 33 8.24 7.52 -4.57
N GLY A 34 8.85 6.48 -4.00
CA GLY A 34 10.00 6.58 -3.10
C GLY A 34 9.64 6.77 -1.63
N ALA A 35 8.43 7.18 -1.30
CA ALA A 35 7.96 7.30 0.09
C ALA A 35 7.84 5.92 0.77
N THR A 36 7.76 5.91 2.10
CA THR A 36 7.61 4.69 2.90
C THR A 36 6.20 4.57 3.45
N LEU A 37 5.52 3.46 3.15
CA LEU A 37 4.27 3.06 3.78
C LEU A 37 4.57 2.27 5.06
N LYS A 38 3.97 2.68 6.17
CA LYS A 38 4.04 2.01 7.47
C LYS A 38 2.65 1.51 7.89
N PHE A 39 2.53 0.23 8.19
CA PHE A 39 1.28 -0.40 8.62
C PHE A 39 1.54 -1.61 9.52
N GLU A 40 0.51 -2.08 10.21
CA GLU A 40 0.59 -3.28 11.05
C GLU A 40 0.26 -4.53 10.21
N PHE A 41 1.08 -5.57 10.35
CA PHE A 41 0.81 -6.86 9.74
C PHE A 41 1.20 -7.96 10.72
N GLU A 42 0.23 -8.80 11.09
CA GLU A 42 0.44 -9.93 12.01
C GLU A 42 1.10 -9.52 13.35
N GLY A 43 0.74 -8.33 13.86
CA GLY A 43 1.27 -7.78 15.11
C GLY A 43 2.63 -7.08 14.98
N GLU A 44 3.19 -6.98 13.77
CA GLU A 44 4.45 -6.29 13.51
C GLU A 44 4.23 -5.01 12.71
N ASN A 45 5.05 -3.99 12.98
CA ASN A 45 5.07 -2.78 12.16
C ASN A 45 5.95 -3.01 10.94
N ILE A 46 5.34 -3.01 9.76
CA ILE A 46 6.00 -3.21 8.49
C ILE A 46 6.27 -1.86 7.83
N LEU A 47 7.44 -1.75 7.20
CA LEU A 47 7.86 -0.60 6.41
C LEU A 47 8.16 -1.07 4.99
N MET A 48 7.41 -0.55 4.03
CA MET A 48 7.61 -0.83 2.61
C MET A 48 7.80 0.45 1.81
N GLN A 49 8.72 0.42 0.86
CA GLN A 49 8.89 1.53 -0.08
C GLN A 49 7.81 1.47 -1.16
N ILE A 50 7.18 2.61 -1.43
CA ILE A 50 6.23 2.78 -2.52
C ILE A 50 7.02 2.95 -3.82
N ILE A 51 6.91 1.99 -4.73
CA ILE A 51 7.58 2.01 -6.04
C ILE A 51 6.74 2.80 -7.04
N SER A 52 5.43 2.58 -7.06
CA SER A 52 4.49 3.24 -7.97
C SER A 52 3.19 3.58 -7.26
N VAL A 53 2.55 4.66 -7.69
CA VAL A 53 1.20 5.07 -7.30
C VAL A 53 0.33 5.02 -8.55
N GLU A 54 -0.70 4.18 -8.51
CA GLU A 54 -1.66 4.00 -9.60
C GLU A 54 -3.04 4.51 -9.16
N PHE A 55 -3.75 5.18 -10.06
CA PHE A 55 -5.11 5.66 -9.81
C PHE A 55 -6.08 4.90 -10.71
N ALA A 56 -7.19 4.43 -10.14
CA ALA A 56 -8.25 3.78 -10.88
C ALA A 56 -9.59 4.41 -10.51
N ASP A 57 -10.30 4.90 -11.52
CA ASP A 57 -11.63 5.46 -11.35
C ASP A 57 -12.66 4.58 -12.06
N ASN A 58 -13.71 4.21 -11.32
CA ASN A 58 -14.93 3.67 -11.90
C ASN A 58 -16.00 4.77 -11.88
N VAL A 59 -16.11 5.48 -13.01
CA VAL A 59 -17.04 6.60 -13.19
C VAL A 59 -18.49 6.18 -12.98
N SER A 60 -18.87 4.96 -13.38
CA SER A 60 -20.23 4.46 -13.25
C SER A 60 -20.66 4.27 -11.79
N GLU A 61 -19.72 3.88 -10.93
CA GLU A 61 -19.94 3.69 -9.50
C GLU A 61 -19.57 4.92 -8.66
N LYS A 62 -19.03 5.98 -9.30
CA LYS A 62 -18.43 7.14 -8.62
C LYS A 62 -17.42 6.73 -7.55
N LYS A 63 -16.62 5.71 -7.84
CA LYS A 63 -15.57 5.22 -6.96
C LYS A 63 -14.21 5.50 -7.56
N SER A 64 -13.30 5.91 -6.70
CA SER A 64 -11.90 6.13 -6.99
C SER A 64 -11.07 5.30 -6.02
N TRP A 65 -10.06 4.64 -6.54
CA TRP A 65 -9.11 3.88 -5.75
C TRP A 65 -7.68 4.29 -6.08
N VAL A 66 -6.85 4.21 -5.07
CA VAL A 66 -5.41 4.40 -5.18
C VAL A 66 -4.75 3.05 -4.91
N GLY A 67 -3.95 2.58 -5.86
CA GLY A 67 -3.11 1.39 -5.74
C GLY A 67 -1.67 1.79 -5.48
N LEU A 68 -1.10 1.32 -4.38
CA LEU A 68 0.31 1.51 -4.05
C LEU A 68 1.08 0.24 -4.37
N VAL A 69 1.94 0.27 -5.37
CA VAL A 69 2.87 -0.82 -5.66
C VAL A 69 4.03 -0.70 -4.67
N VAL A 70 4.26 -1.73 -3.87
CA VAL A 70 5.25 -1.71 -2.78
C VAL A 70 6.37 -2.71 -3.01
N ALA A 71 7.59 -2.32 -2.61
CA ALA A 71 8.77 -3.15 -2.69
C ALA A 71 8.78 -4.22 -1.59
N ASN A 72 8.94 -5.48 -1.97
CA ASN A 72 9.33 -6.53 -1.04
C ASN A 72 10.86 -6.53 -0.90
N LYS A 73 11.39 -6.68 0.31
CA LYS A 73 12.85 -6.73 0.51
C LYS A 73 13.48 -8.01 -0.01
N ASN A 74 12.72 -9.11 -0.03
CA ASN A 74 13.16 -10.42 -0.51
C ASN A 74 11.96 -11.33 -0.85
N GLU A 75 12.24 -12.47 -1.48
CA GLU A 75 11.23 -13.48 -1.85
C GLU A 75 10.48 -14.06 -0.65
N ARG A 76 11.11 -14.11 0.55
CA ARG A 76 10.45 -14.61 1.76
C ARG A 76 9.34 -13.66 2.22
N GLU A 77 9.62 -12.36 2.27
CA GLU A 77 8.63 -11.33 2.63
C GLU A 77 7.50 -11.28 1.61
N LYS A 78 7.83 -11.38 0.32
CA LYS A 78 6.86 -11.48 -0.77
C LYS A 78 5.91 -12.66 -0.58
N ASN A 79 6.43 -13.87 -0.37
CA ASN A 79 5.59 -15.06 -0.18
C ASN A 79 4.74 -14.93 1.10
N TYR A 80 5.34 -14.44 2.19
CA TYR A 80 4.64 -14.23 3.46
C TYR A 80 3.45 -13.28 3.34
N MET A 81 3.61 -12.20 2.57
CA MET A 81 2.56 -11.21 2.31
C MET A 81 1.53 -11.67 1.27
N GLN A 82 1.90 -12.59 0.37
CA GLN A 82 0.98 -13.16 -0.61
C GLN A 82 0.02 -14.17 0.01
N ASP A 83 0.50 -14.97 0.95
CA ASP A 83 -0.28 -16.04 1.57
C ASP A 83 -1.28 -15.52 2.63
N LYS A 84 -1.08 -14.29 3.10
CA LYS A 84 -1.87 -13.68 4.18
C LYS A 84 -2.47 -12.35 3.74
N LYS A 85 -3.72 -12.10 4.14
CA LYS A 85 -4.43 -10.87 3.81
C LYS A 85 -4.06 -9.74 4.77
N ILE A 86 -3.53 -8.62 4.27
CA ILE A 86 -3.49 -7.37 5.04
C ILE A 86 -4.94 -6.97 5.36
N LYS A 87 -5.24 -6.83 6.65
CA LYS A 87 -6.55 -6.38 7.11
C LYS A 87 -6.74 -4.89 6.78
N GLU A 88 -7.99 -4.52 6.58
CA GLU A 88 -8.38 -3.12 6.45
C GLU A 88 -7.90 -2.32 7.67
N GLN A 89 -7.13 -1.26 7.43
CA GLN A 89 -6.49 -0.48 8.49
C GLN A 89 -5.99 0.87 7.97
N VAL A 90 -5.69 1.77 8.91
CA VAL A 90 -5.03 3.03 8.61
C VAL A 90 -3.51 2.84 8.63
N ALA A 91 -2.86 3.27 7.57
CA ALA A 91 -1.41 3.27 7.39
C ALA A 91 -0.88 4.72 7.33
N GLU A 92 0.37 4.88 7.73
CA GLU A 92 1.07 6.16 7.70
C GLU A 92 2.06 6.20 6.53
N ILE A 93 2.21 7.35 5.88
CA ILE A 93 3.17 7.56 4.79
C ILE A 93 4.26 8.52 5.28
N PHE A 94 5.51 8.16 5.05
CA PHE A 94 6.70 8.91 5.47
C PHE A 94 7.65 9.21 4.31
N GLU A 95 8.37 10.32 4.44
CA GLU A 95 9.54 10.70 3.64
C GLU A 95 10.77 10.95 4.52
#